data_AF-A0A535K1B6-F1
#
_entry.id   AF-A0A535K1B6-F1
#
_cell.length_a   1.000
_cell.length_b   1.000
_cell.length_c   1.000
_cell.angle_alpha   90.00
_cell.angle_beta   90.00
_cell.angle_gamma   90.00
#
_symmetry.space_group_name_H-M   'P 1'
#
loop_
_entity.id
_entity.type
_entity.pdbx_description
1 polymer ?
#
loop_
_entity_poly.entity_id
_entity_poly.type
_entity_poly.pdbx_seq_one_letter_code
_entity_poly.pdbx_strand_id
1 'polypeptide(L)'
;MSADELGPLEQRLASFDKPIRDWHAARERAFAAKFGPKQGKLTTLMGRLPTAAAAAAGVGPGPREQVFLLLDEICDLYARSDASRCAIIRGLVHQHEAHRLLGEYIGNAARMLESGGRSVWLERGIAAVSIDDQRLDYRDWLLSLGDVYLAGIKAKLDPAPALRRIAERSNPERHSAAPTPTREALEGFEQSAYFGTTILPHLK
;
A
#
# COMPACT_ATOMS: atom_id res chain seq x y z
N MET A 1 15.94 -15.03 -16.53
CA MET A 1 15.30 -15.70 -15.38
C MET A 1 13.90 -16.11 -15.82
N SER A 2 13.54 -17.39 -15.67
CA SER A 2 12.38 -18.04 -16.32
C SER A 2 11.03 -17.68 -15.66
N ALA A 3 9.93 -18.07 -16.31
CA ALA A 3 8.54 -17.93 -15.86
C ALA A 3 8.20 -18.75 -14.58
N ASP A 4 9.16 -19.51 -14.04
CA ASP A 4 8.95 -20.57 -13.05
C ASP A 4 8.73 -20.04 -11.62
N GLU A 5 9.19 -18.84 -11.30
CA GLU A 5 9.09 -18.27 -9.94
C GLU A 5 7.70 -17.68 -9.61
N LEU A 6 6.86 -17.41 -10.62
CA LEU A 6 5.57 -16.74 -10.42
C LEU A 6 4.47 -17.71 -9.98
N GLY A 7 4.52 -18.98 -10.42
CA GLY A 7 3.53 -20.00 -10.03
C GLY A 7 3.48 -20.25 -8.52
N PRO A 8 4.63 -20.48 -7.84
CA PRO A 8 4.66 -20.61 -6.37
C PRO A 8 4.16 -19.36 -5.64
N LEU A 9 4.41 -18.17 -6.20
CA LEU A 9 3.96 -16.90 -5.62
C LEU A 9 2.44 -16.75 -5.72
N GLU A 10 1.86 -17.09 -6.87
CA GLU A 10 0.40 -17.13 -7.08
C GLU A 10 -0.28 -18.11 -6.11
N GLN A 11 0.26 -19.33 -5.96
CA GLN A 11 -0.27 -20.31 -5.01
C GLN A 11 -0.26 -19.80 -3.57
N ARG A 12 0.81 -19.11 -3.17
CA ARG A 12 0.91 -18.49 -1.83
C ARG A 12 -0.09 -17.35 -1.66
N LEU A 13 -0.26 -16.48 -2.66
CA LEU A 13 -1.31 -15.45 -2.63
C LEU A 13 -2.70 -16.09 -2.47
N ALA A 14 -3.02 -17.09 -3.28
CA ALA A 14 -4.30 -17.80 -3.22
C ALA A 14 -4.57 -18.43 -1.85
N SER A 15 -3.54 -18.96 -1.18
CA SER A 15 -3.67 -19.54 0.16
C SER A 15 -4.10 -18.53 1.24
N PHE A 16 -3.89 -17.24 1.00
CA PHE A 16 -4.31 -16.17 1.91
C PHE A 16 -5.69 -15.59 1.58
N ASP A 17 -6.28 -15.90 0.42
CA ASP A 17 -7.56 -15.30 0.00
C ASP A 17 -8.67 -15.51 1.02
N LYS A 18 -8.92 -16.78 1.39
CA LYS A 18 -9.94 -17.10 2.38
C LYS A 18 -9.63 -16.50 3.77
N PRO A 19 -8.41 -16.67 4.33
CA PRO A 19 -8.04 -16.02 5.59
C PRO A 19 -8.24 -14.50 5.62
N ILE A 20 -7.82 -13.78 4.56
CA ILE A 20 -7.97 -12.32 4.46
C ILE A 20 -9.46 -11.96 4.41
N ARG A 21 -10.25 -12.64 3.57
CA ARG A 21 -11.68 -12.39 3.42
C ARG A 21 -12.45 -12.61 4.72
N ASP A 22 -12.21 -13.73 5.40
CA ASP A 22 -12.85 -14.07 6.66
C ASP A 22 -12.48 -13.07 7.76
N TRP A 23 -11.22 -12.65 7.82
CA TRP A 23 -10.74 -11.66 8.76
C TRP A 23 -11.36 -10.27 8.53
N HIS A 24 -11.39 -9.78 7.29
CA HIS A 24 -12.07 -8.52 6.98
C HIS A 24 -13.57 -8.57 7.31
N ALA A 25 -14.25 -9.68 6.99
CA ALA A 25 -15.66 -9.85 7.33
C ALA A 25 -15.89 -9.87 8.86
N ALA A 26 -14.98 -10.47 9.63
CA ALA A 26 -15.03 -10.41 11.09
C ALA A 26 -14.81 -8.98 11.62
N ARG A 27 -13.83 -8.24 11.10
CA ARG A 27 -13.57 -6.84 11.45
C ARG A 27 -14.76 -5.94 11.14
N GLU A 28 -15.35 -6.07 9.96
CA GLU A 28 -16.52 -5.27 9.55
C GLU A 28 -17.73 -5.56 10.44
N ARG A 29 -18.00 -6.84 10.76
CA ARG A 29 -19.07 -7.21 11.70
C ARG A 29 -18.85 -6.62 13.10
N ALA A 30 -17.62 -6.67 13.61
CA ALA A 30 -17.29 -6.10 14.91
C ALA A 30 -17.43 -4.57 14.93
N PHE A 31 -16.98 -3.90 13.86
CA PHE A 31 -17.16 -2.46 13.68
C PHE A 31 -18.65 -2.10 13.63
N ALA A 32 -19.40 -2.73 12.74
CA ALA A 32 -20.81 -2.45 12.51
C ALA A 32 -21.66 -2.66 13.77
N ALA A 33 -21.36 -3.67 14.58
CA ALA A 33 -22.06 -3.94 15.84
C ALA A 33 -21.91 -2.82 16.88
N LYS A 34 -20.82 -2.03 16.82
CA LYS A 34 -20.59 -0.90 17.74
C LYS A 34 -20.88 0.46 17.13
N PHE A 35 -20.82 0.57 15.80
CA PHE A 35 -21.11 1.80 15.09
C PHE A 35 -22.61 1.99 14.82
N GLY A 36 -23.31 0.90 14.52
CA GLY A 36 -24.72 0.89 14.16
C GLY A 36 -25.67 1.15 15.34
N PRO A 37 -26.93 1.54 15.06
CA PRO A 37 -27.46 1.95 13.75
C PRO A 37 -26.94 3.35 13.37
N LYS A 38 -26.78 3.60 12.05
CA LYS A 38 -26.34 4.89 11.46
C LYS A 38 -27.46 5.94 11.48
N GLN A 39 -28.07 6.16 12.64
CA GLN A 39 -29.19 7.08 12.84
C GLN A 39 -28.85 8.14 13.89
N GLY A 40 -29.42 9.33 13.73
CA GLY A 40 -29.26 10.45 14.66
C GLY A 40 -28.24 11.50 14.20
N LYS A 41 -27.87 12.40 15.12
CA LYS A 41 -26.94 13.51 14.84
C LYS A 41 -25.55 12.98 14.49
N LEU A 42 -24.89 13.61 13.51
CA LEU A 42 -23.53 13.26 13.08
C LEU A 42 -22.54 13.24 14.24
N THR A 43 -22.62 14.20 15.17
CA THR A 43 -21.73 14.27 16.35
C THR A 43 -21.83 13.02 17.22
N THR A 44 -23.03 12.48 17.43
CA THR A 44 -23.25 11.23 18.18
C THR A 44 -22.68 10.03 17.43
N LEU A 45 -22.80 9.99 16.10
CA LEU A 45 -22.20 8.93 15.28
C LEU A 45 -20.67 9.00 15.32
N MET A 46 -20.09 10.20 15.21
CA MET A 46 -18.64 10.41 15.31
C MET A 46 -18.11 10.04 16.70
N GLY A 47 -18.89 10.29 17.76
CA GLY A 47 -18.53 9.84 19.11
C GLY A 47 -18.43 8.31 19.26
N ARG A 48 -19.08 7.53 18.40
CA ARG A 48 -18.99 6.05 18.39
C ARG A 48 -17.80 5.53 17.58
N LEU A 49 -17.17 6.34 16.74
CA LEU A 49 -16.06 5.91 15.88
C LEU A 49 -14.91 5.27 16.66
N PRO A 50 -14.39 5.85 17.76
CA PRO A 50 -13.26 5.26 18.48
C PRO A 50 -13.61 3.87 19.05
N THR A 51 -14.82 3.71 19.61
CA THR A 51 -15.29 2.42 20.15
C THR A 51 -15.48 1.38 19.06
N ALA A 52 -16.03 1.77 17.91
CA ALA A 52 -16.19 0.87 16.77
C ALA A 52 -14.85 0.45 16.16
N ALA A 53 -13.92 1.39 16.02
CA ALA A 53 -12.56 1.12 15.57
C ALA A 53 -11.82 0.17 16.54
N ALA A 54 -11.96 0.39 17.85
CA ALA A 54 -11.38 -0.49 18.87
C ALA A 54 -11.97 -1.91 18.82
N ALA A 55 -13.28 -2.04 18.57
CA ALA A 55 -13.92 -3.36 18.42
C ALA A 55 -13.43 -4.10 17.17
N ALA A 56 -13.25 -3.39 16.05
CA ALA A 56 -12.66 -3.97 14.85
C ALA A 56 -11.20 -4.40 15.09
N ALA A 57 -10.41 -3.58 15.80
CA ALA A 57 -9.03 -3.92 16.17
C ALA A 57 -8.97 -5.13 17.13
N GLY A 58 -9.98 -5.29 18.00
CA GLY A 58 -10.11 -6.41 18.94
C GLY A 58 -10.30 -7.79 18.28
N VAL A 59 -10.63 -7.85 16.98
CA VAL A 59 -10.64 -9.10 16.19
C VAL A 59 -9.23 -9.68 16.03
N GLY A 60 -8.19 -8.86 16.26
CA GLY A 60 -6.79 -9.26 16.17
C GLY A 60 -6.17 -8.99 14.79
N PRO A 61 -4.86 -9.27 14.65
CA PRO A 61 -4.08 -8.87 13.47
C PRO A 61 -4.38 -9.68 12.22
N GLY A 62 -5.10 -10.80 12.32
CA GLY A 62 -5.39 -11.67 11.18
C GLY A 62 -4.12 -12.24 10.53
N PRO A 63 -4.14 -12.53 9.22
CA PRO A 63 -2.97 -13.06 8.49
C PRO A 63 -1.94 -11.98 8.11
N ARG A 64 -2.05 -10.77 8.68
CA ARG A 64 -1.34 -9.57 8.18
C ARG A 64 0.17 -9.75 8.16
N GLU A 65 0.76 -10.31 9.22
CA GLU A 65 2.20 -10.49 9.30
C GLU A 65 2.72 -11.43 8.19
N GLN A 66 2.05 -12.56 7.98
CA GLN A 66 2.44 -13.53 6.95
C GLN A 66 2.23 -12.96 5.54
N VAL A 67 1.17 -12.18 5.34
CA VAL A 67 0.94 -11.48 4.06
C VAL A 67 2.01 -10.41 3.84
N PHE A 68 2.44 -9.69 4.88
CA PHE A 68 3.51 -8.70 4.75
C PHE A 68 4.85 -9.34 4.38
N LEU A 69 5.17 -10.50 4.92
CA LEU A 69 6.36 -11.26 4.51
C LEU A 69 6.27 -11.70 3.04
N LEU A 70 5.08 -12.08 2.56
CA LEU A 70 4.88 -12.38 1.14
C LEU A 70 5.00 -11.10 0.28
N LEU A 71 4.46 -9.97 0.75
CA LEU A 71 4.57 -8.68 0.06
C LEU A 71 6.01 -8.16 0.02
N ASP A 72 6.83 -8.43 1.05
CA ASP A 72 8.27 -8.18 1.03
C ASP A 72 8.93 -8.88 -0.16
N GLU A 73 8.69 -10.18 -0.31
CA GLU A 73 9.23 -10.97 -1.42
C GLU A 73 8.72 -10.50 -2.78
N ILE A 74 7.43 -10.17 -2.87
CA ILE A 74 6.80 -9.63 -4.09
C ILE A 74 7.43 -8.30 -4.47
N CYS A 75 7.60 -7.38 -3.52
CA CYS A 75 8.17 -6.07 -3.76
C CYS A 75 9.66 -6.17 -4.16
N ASP A 76 10.42 -7.06 -3.52
CA ASP A 76 11.81 -7.33 -3.88
C ASP A 76 11.92 -7.95 -5.29
N LEU A 77 10.97 -8.81 -5.67
CA LEU A 77 10.89 -9.37 -7.03
C LEU A 77 10.50 -8.30 -8.04
N TYR A 78 9.55 -7.45 -7.68
CA TYR A 78 9.08 -6.35 -8.53
C TYR A 78 10.21 -5.36 -8.83
N ALA A 79 10.94 -4.91 -7.80
CA ALA A 79 12.03 -3.94 -7.94
C ALA A 79 13.15 -4.42 -8.89
N ARG A 80 13.39 -5.72 -8.97
CA ARG A 80 14.41 -6.32 -9.87
C ARG A 80 13.87 -6.76 -11.23
N SER A 81 12.55 -6.76 -11.46
CA SER A 81 11.91 -7.27 -12.69
C SER A 81 11.68 -6.19 -13.77
N ASP A 82 11.77 -6.54 -15.04
CA ASP A 82 11.41 -5.62 -16.13
C ASP A 82 9.91 -5.22 -16.12
N ALA A 83 9.55 -4.21 -16.91
CA ALA A 83 8.19 -3.66 -16.95
C ALA A 83 7.12 -4.70 -17.32
N SER A 84 7.42 -5.64 -18.21
CA SER A 84 6.50 -6.70 -18.63
C SER A 84 6.22 -7.67 -17.49
N ARG A 85 7.26 -8.10 -16.77
CA ARG A 85 7.11 -8.97 -15.60
C ARG A 85 6.45 -8.25 -14.44
N CYS A 86 6.75 -6.96 -14.24
CA CYS A 86 6.06 -6.11 -13.27
C CYS A 86 4.56 -6.00 -13.56
N ALA A 87 4.14 -5.95 -14.84
CA ALA A 87 2.72 -5.99 -15.20
C ALA A 87 2.04 -7.29 -14.75
N ILE A 88 2.71 -8.44 -14.93
CA ILE A 88 2.20 -9.74 -14.46
C ILE A 88 2.09 -9.75 -12.94
N ILE A 89 3.12 -9.29 -12.21
CA ILE A 89 3.11 -9.24 -10.73
C ILE A 89 1.95 -8.37 -10.22
N ARG A 90 1.73 -7.19 -10.82
CA ARG A 90 0.56 -6.35 -10.49
C ARG A 90 -0.75 -7.11 -10.71
N GLY A 91 -0.88 -7.78 -11.87
CA GLY A 91 -2.04 -8.60 -12.19
C GLY A 91 -2.31 -9.67 -11.14
N LEU A 92 -1.30 -10.44 -10.76
CA LEU A 92 -1.41 -11.49 -9.75
C LEU A 92 -1.85 -10.94 -8.40
N VAL A 93 -1.20 -9.88 -7.89
CA VAL A 93 -1.57 -9.29 -6.59
C VAL A 93 -3.02 -8.82 -6.58
N HIS A 94 -3.49 -8.19 -7.67
CA HIS A 94 -4.86 -7.67 -7.79
C HIS A 94 -5.92 -8.76 -8.05
N GLN A 95 -5.53 -9.95 -8.48
CA GLN A 95 -6.44 -11.10 -8.61
C GLN A 95 -6.73 -11.79 -7.27
N HIS A 96 -5.93 -11.50 -6.23
CA HIS A 96 -6.01 -12.10 -4.91
C HIS A 96 -6.36 -11.06 -3.84
N GLU A 97 -6.85 -11.49 -2.68
CA GLU A 97 -7.29 -10.61 -1.59
C GLU A 97 -6.13 -9.84 -0.94
N ALA A 98 -4.88 -10.25 -1.19
CA ALA A 98 -3.67 -9.58 -0.69
C ALA A 98 -3.60 -8.09 -1.07
N HIS A 99 -4.18 -7.67 -2.22
CA HIS A 99 -4.19 -6.26 -2.61
C HIS A 99 -4.87 -5.36 -1.55
N ARG A 100 -5.84 -5.89 -0.78
CA ARG A 100 -6.54 -5.14 0.27
C ARG A 100 -5.64 -4.73 1.43
N LEU A 101 -4.47 -5.36 1.54
CA LEU A 101 -3.48 -5.09 2.57
C LEU A 101 -2.32 -4.20 2.08
N LEU A 102 -2.31 -3.76 0.82
CA LEU A 102 -1.24 -2.92 0.27
C LEU A 102 -1.12 -1.59 1.03
N GLY A 103 -2.22 -0.90 1.30
CA GLY A 103 -2.21 0.35 2.09
C GLY A 103 -1.60 0.15 3.49
N GLU A 104 -2.02 -0.90 4.21
CA GLU A 104 -1.45 -1.23 5.53
C GLU A 104 0.05 -1.60 5.43
N TYR A 105 0.45 -2.26 4.34
CA TYR A 105 1.84 -2.64 4.07
C TYR A 105 2.71 -1.41 3.75
N ILE A 106 2.23 -0.46 2.95
CA ILE A 106 2.94 0.78 2.63
C ILE A 106 3.17 1.58 3.92
N GLY A 107 2.14 1.72 4.76
CA GLY A 107 2.29 2.34 6.09
C GLY A 107 3.25 1.57 7.00
N ASN A 108 3.33 0.24 6.87
CA ASN A 108 4.34 -0.55 7.57
C ASN A 108 5.76 -0.25 7.08
N ALA A 109 5.98 -0.16 5.76
CA ALA A 109 7.28 0.18 5.20
C ALA A 109 7.76 1.57 5.68
N ALA A 110 6.87 2.57 5.74
CA ALA A 110 7.17 3.88 6.31
C ALA A 110 7.59 3.79 7.79
N ARG A 111 6.82 3.06 8.63
CA ARG A 111 7.20 2.84 10.04
C ARG A 111 8.54 2.11 10.18
N MET A 112 8.82 1.13 9.32
CA MET A 112 10.08 0.41 9.35
C MET A 112 11.27 1.34 9.04
N LEU A 113 11.12 2.26 8.08
CA LEU A 113 12.12 3.31 7.82
C LEU A 113 12.36 4.20 9.05
N GLU A 114 11.28 4.68 9.69
CA GLU A 114 11.39 5.53 10.88
C GLU A 114 12.04 4.82 12.07
N SER A 115 11.92 3.49 12.17
CA SER A 115 12.55 2.67 13.21
C SER A 115 14.05 2.39 13.01
N GLY A 116 14.72 3.10 12.09
CA GLY A 116 16.11 2.84 11.70
C GLY A 116 16.24 1.84 10.55
N GLY A 117 15.19 1.75 9.72
CA GLY A 117 15.10 0.79 8.62
C GLY A 117 16.15 1.02 7.52
N ARG A 118 16.55 -0.07 6.89
CA ARG A 118 17.46 -0.08 5.73
C ARG A 118 16.77 0.46 4.47
N SER A 119 17.55 0.86 3.48
CA SER A 119 17.08 1.30 2.16
C SER A 119 16.11 0.34 1.47
N VAL A 120 16.16 -0.95 1.80
CA VAL A 120 15.20 -1.96 1.32
C VAL A 120 13.74 -1.58 1.60
N TRP A 121 13.45 -0.94 2.74
CA TRP A 121 12.08 -0.55 3.09
C TRP A 121 11.56 0.60 2.25
N LEU A 122 12.45 1.48 1.79
CA LEU A 122 12.12 2.54 0.85
C LEU A 122 11.77 1.97 -0.52
N GLU A 123 12.60 1.04 -1.03
CA GLU A 123 12.30 0.37 -2.30
C GLU A 123 11.01 -0.45 -2.22
N ARG A 124 10.81 -1.20 -1.15
CA ARG A 124 9.58 -1.99 -0.94
C ARG A 124 8.34 -1.10 -0.83
N GLY A 125 8.41 0.00 -0.09
CA GLY A 125 7.30 0.95 0.03
C GLY A 125 6.90 1.54 -1.32
N ILE A 126 7.87 2.00 -2.11
CA ILE A 126 7.62 2.56 -3.45
C ILE A 126 7.14 1.48 -4.42
N ALA A 127 7.70 0.26 -4.37
CA ALA A 127 7.23 -0.87 -5.17
C ALA A 127 5.77 -1.22 -4.83
N ALA A 128 5.39 -1.25 -3.55
CA ALA A 128 4.02 -1.50 -3.13
C ALA A 128 3.05 -0.41 -3.59
N VAL A 129 3.44 0.88 -3.51
CA VAL A 129 2.68 1.99 -4.10
C VAL A 129 2.49 1.80 -5.61
N SER A 130 3.54 1.36 -6.31
CA SER A 130 3.45 1.04 -7.73
C SER A 130 2.57 -0.18 -8.03
N ILE A 131 2.53 -1.16 -7.12
CA ILE A 131 1.68 -2.34 -7.27
C ILE A 131 0.22 -1.99 -7.03
N ASP A 132 -0.07 -1.16 -6.02
CA ASP A 132 -1.42 -0.66 -5.72
C ASP A 132 -2.05 0.05 -6.92
N ASP A 133 -1.23 0.75 -7.70
CA ASP A 133 -1.59 1.28 -9.02
C ASP A 133 -2.77 2.26 -8.99
N GLN A 134 -2.91 3.02 -7.89
CA GLN A 134 -3.94 4.03 -7.68
C GLN A 134 -5.38 3.49 -7.81
N ARG A 135 -5.59 2.19 -7.53
CA ARG A 135 -6.87 1.53 -7.89
C ARG A 135 -8.03 1.80 -6.94
N LEU A 136 -7.75 2.03 -5.66
CA LEU A 136 -8.78 2.23 -4.64
C LEU A 136 -9.18 3.71 -4.53
N ASP A 137 -8.21 4.55 -4.16
CA ASP A 137 -8.41 5.99 -4.00
C ASP A 137 -7.08 6.71 -4.28
N TYR A 138 -7.11 7.65 -5.24
CA TYR A 138 -5.93 8.41 -5.66
C TYR A 138 -5.34 9.25 -4.52
N ARG A 139 -6.19 9.84 -3.67
CA ARG A 139 -5.73 10.70 -2.59
C ARG A 139 -5.04 9.88 -1.51
N ASP A 140 -5.64 8.76 -1.09
CA ASP A 140 -5.03 7.88 -0.10
C ASP A 140 -3.73 7.26 -0.62
N TRP A 141 -3.68 6.92 -1.92
CA TRP A 141 -2.45 6.50 -2.60
C TRP A 141 -1.36 7.58 -2.52
N LEU A 142 -1.69 8.83 -2.80
CA LEU A 142 -0.75 9.95 -2.79
C LEU A 142 -0.25 10.28 -1.37
N LEU A 143 -1.14 10.22 -0.38
CA LEU A 143 -0.78 10.35 1.04
C LEU A 143 0.20 9.26 1.47
N SER A 144 -0.10 8.00 1.12
CA SER A 144 0.75 6.84 1.46
C SER A 144 2.14 6.94 0.83
N LEU A 145 2.23 7.42 -0.43
CA LEU A 145 3.52 7.70 -1.08
C LEU A 145 4.29 8.81 -0.35
N GLY A 146 3.59 9.88 0.05
CA GLY A 146 4.17 10.96 0.85
C GLY A 146 4.74 10.50 2.18
N ASP A 147 4.04 9.60 2.88
CA ASP A 147 4.50 9.03 4.15
C ASP A 147 5.79 8.23 3.97
N VAL A 148 5.88 7.39 2.93
CA VAL A 148 7.10 6.65 2.60
C VAL A 148 8.24 7.61 2.24
N TYR A 149 7.96 8.65 1.45
CA TYR A 149 8.96 9.64 1.05
C TYR A 149 9.55 10.34 2.28
N LEU A 150 8.70 10.88 3.16
CA LEU A 150 9.13 11.58 4.37
C LEU A 150 9.86 10.65 5.33
N ALA A 151 9.39 9.40 5.49
CA ALA A 151 10.07 8.40 6.30
C ALA A 151 11.47 8.09 5.75
N GLY A 152 11.64 8.01 4.43
CA GLY A 152 12.94 7.86 3.77
C GLY A 152 13.89 9.02 4.08
N ILE A 153 13.40 10.26 3.95
CA ILE A 153 14.19 11.46 4.29
C ILE A 153 14.60 11.46 5.77
N LYS A 154 13.67 11.18 6.69
CA LYS A 154 13.98 11.07 8.13
C LYS A 154 15.03 10.00 8.42
N ALA A 155 15.02 8.91 7.66
CA ALA A 155 16.03 7.85 7.70
C ALA A 155 17.35 8.21 6.98
N LYS A 156 17.52 9.48 6.54
CA LYS A 156 18.69 9.99 5.81
C LYS A 156 18.94 9.30 4.47
N LEU A 157 17.87 8.84 3.83
CA LEU A 157 17.90 8.28 2.48
C LEU A 157 17.41 9.34 1.48
N ASP A 158 17.85 9.22 0.23
CA ASP A 158 17.31 9.97 -0.90
C ASP A 158 16.25 9.10 -1.62
N PRO A 159 14.95 9.48 -1.58
CA PRO A 159 13.89 8.75 -2.28
C PRO A 159 13.91 8.89 -3.80
N ALA A 160 14.46 9.98 -4.35
CA ALA A 160 14.32 10.32 -5.76
C ALA A 160 14.89 9.25 -6.72
N PRO A 161 16.04 8.61 -6.45
CA PRO A 161 16.53 7.50 -7.28
C PRO A 161 15.61 6.28 -7.26
N ALA A 162 15.02 5.95 -6.11
CA ALA A 162 14.13 4.80 -5.98
C ALA A 162 12.79 5.06 -6.70
N LEU A 163 12.24 6.27 -6.58
CA LEU A 163 11.05 6.70 -7.32
C LEU A 163 11.24 6.51 -8.83
N ARG A 164 12.33 7.05 -9.39
CA ARG A 164 12.63 6.96 -10.82
C ARG A 164 12.74 5.50 -11.29
N ARG A 165 13.53 4.68 -10.59
CA ARG A 165 13.70 3.25 -10.95
C ARG A 165 12.39 2.46 -10.94
N ILE A 166 11.53 2.73 -9.96
CA ILE A 166 10.25 2.02 -9.86
C ILE A 166 9.28 2.54 -10.91
N ALA A 167 9.22 3.86 -11.15
CA ALA A 167 8.36 4.48 -12.16
C ALA A 167 8.57 3.87 -13.56
N GLU A 168 9.82 3.67 -13.98
CA GLU A 168 10.17 3.04 -15.26
C GLU A 168 9.47 1.68 -15.48
N ARG A 169 9.17 0.95 -14.40
CA ARG A 169 8.56 -0.39 -14.40
C ARG A 169 7.06 -0.35 -14.08
N SER A 170 6.56 0.79 -13.61
CA SER A 170 5.16 1.02 -13.25
C SER A 170 4.25 1.04 -14.47
N ASN A 171 2.94 0.97 -14.19
CA ASN A 171 1.90 0.95 -15.21
C ASN A 171 1.90 2.26 -16.03
N PRO A 172 2.12 2.20 -17.37
CA PRO A 172 2.00 3.36 -18.23
C PRO A 172 0.55 3.71 -18.58
N GLU A 173 -0.38 2.80 -18.33
CA GLU A 173 -1.79 3.02 -18.63
C GLU A 173 -2.50 3.62 -17.43
N ARG A 174 -3.41 4.57 -17.70
CA ARG A 174 -4.19 5.23 -16.66
C ARG A 174 -5.31 4.30 -16.18
N HIS A 175 -5.35 4.06 -14.87
CA HIS A 175 -6.51 3.42 -14.24
C HIS A 175 -7.72 4.37 -14.23
N SER A 176 -8.93 3.87 -14.37
CA SER A 176 -10.15 4.70 -14.45
C SER A 176 -10.41 5.55 -13.20
N ALA A 177 -9.94 5.09 -12.04
CA ALA A 177 -10.03 5.80 -10.77
C ALA A 177 -8.95 6.87 -10.56
N ALA A 178 -7.98 6.98 -11.48
CA ALA A 178 -6.80 7.84 -11.34
C ALA A 178 -6.76 8.97 -12.38
N PRO A 179 -6.24 10.16 -12.01
CA PRO A 179 -6.09 11.25 -12.97
C PRO A 179 -4.94 11.01 -13.95
N THR A 180 -3.90 10.29 -13.54
CA THR A 180 -2.66 10.05 -14.31
C THR A 180 -2.19 8.60 -14.16
N PRO A 181 -1.48 8.03 -15.16
CA PRO A 181 -0.81 6.74 -15.01
C PRO A 181 0.15 6.70 -13.80
N THR A 182 0.29 5.53 -13.18
CA THR A 182 1.18 5.35 -12.00
C THR A 182 2.64 5.63 -12.32
N ARG A 183 3.09 5.30 -13.54
CA ARG A 183 4.42 5.69 -14.02
C ARG A 183 4.64 7.20 -13.92
N GLU A 184 3.77 7.98 -14.57
CA GLU A 184 3.88 9.44 -14.61
C GLU A 184 3.74 10.06 -13.22
N ALA A 185 2.84 9.53 -12.38
CA ALA A 185 2.65 10.01 -11.01
C ALA A 185 3.90 9.82 -10.14
N LEU A 186 4.61 8.70 -10.30
CA LEU A 186 5.86 8.43 -9.56
C LEU A 186 7.04 9.23 -10.10
N GLU A 187 7.19 9.32 -11.43
CA GLU A 187 8.22 10.14 -12.07
C GLU A 187 8.08 11.62 -11.69
N GLY A 188 6.84 12.12 -11.68
CA GLY A 188 6.51 13.52 -11.42
C GLY A 188 6.22 13.86 -9.96
N PHE A 189 6.45 12.93 -9.02
CA PHE A 189 5.99 13.09 -7.63
C PHE A 189 6.51 14.38 -6.99
N GLU A 190 7.81 14.67 -7.12
CA GLU A 190 8.46 15.84 -6.54
C GLU A 190 8.04 17.17 -7.20
N GLN A 191 7.46 17.11 -8.40
CA GLN A 191 6.93 18.28 -9.11
C GLN A 191 5.42 18.47 -8.87
N SER A 192 4.79 17.54 -8.14
CA SER A 192 3.35 17.60 -7.87
C SER A 192 2.98 18.77 -6.95
N ALA A 193 1.76 19.29 -7.11
CA ALA A 193 1.23 20.31 -6.20
C ALA A 193 1.22 19.81 -4.75
N TYR A 194 0.84 18.55 -4.53
CA TYR A 194 0.88 17.90 -3.23
C TYR A 194 2.28 17.95 -2.60
N PHE A 195 3.33 17.66 -3.37
CA PHE A 195 4.68 17.75 -2.86
C PHE A 195 5.03 19.17 -2.41
N GLY A 196 4.76 20.17 -3.24
CA GLY A 196 5.03 21.57 -2.92
C GLY A 196 4.25 22.09 -1.71
N THR A 197 2.99 21.70 -1.55
CA THR A 197 2.12 22.22 -0.48
C THR A 197 2.17 21.41 0.82
N THR A 198 2.50 20.12 0.74
CA THR A 198 2.40 19.20 1.87
C THR A 198 3.74 18.60 2.27
N ILE A 199 4.56 18.14 1.31
CA ILE A 199 5.82 17.46 1.63
C ILE A 199 6.95 18.45 1.91
N LEU A 200 7.16 19.42 1.01
CA LEU A 200 8.24 20.40 1.09
C LEU A 200 8.30 21.16 2.44
N PRO A 201 7.18 21.55 3.08
CA PRO A 201 7.21 22.16 4.42
C PRO A 201 7.86 21.29 5.50
N HIS A 202 7.87 19.96 5.37
CA HIS A 202 8.49 19.03 6.32
C HIS A 202 9.97 18.76 6.03
N LEU A 203 10.52 19.26 4.93
CA LEU A 203 11.92 19.07 4.53
C LEU A 203 12.84 20.22 5.01
N LYS A 204 12.27 21.23 5.68
CA LYS A 204 12.97 22.42 6.15
C LYS A 204 13.38 22.30 7.62
#